data_AF-A0A948ZDM1-F1
#
_entry.id   AF-A0A948ZDM1-F1
#
_cell.length_a   1.000
_cell.length_b   1.000
_cell.length_c   1.000
_cell.angle_alpha   90.00
_cell.angle_beta   90.00
_cell.angle_gamma   90.00
#
_symmetry.space_group_name_H-M   'P 1'
#
loop_
_entity.id
_entity.type
_entity.pdbx_description
1 polymer ?
#
loop_
_entity_poly.entity_id
_entity_poly.type
_entity_poly.pdbx_seq_one_letter_code
_entity_poly.pdbx_strand_id
1 'polypeptide(L)'
;MDVKKFVIRFWEKEFDLKSDRSGGGQRFYTQEDLDRFTYIKELLYEKKFTIPGAKNQLNNLKEIKPAIKQEFTKTEAQNSSNIETKALFEKLNMIKKQLEILYQNL
;
A
#
# COMPACT_ATOMS: atom_id res chain seq x y z
N MET A 1 10.14 7.03 -8.36
CA MET A 1 10.66 7.17 -6.98
C MET A 1 12.03 7.84 -7.05
N ASP A 2 12.15 9.10 -6.62
CA ASP A 2 13.45 9.80 -6.55
C ASP A 2 14.06 9.62 -5.15
N VAL A 3 14.89 8.58 -4.99
CA VAL A 3 15.65 8.27 -3.77
C VAL A 3 17.01 7.69 -4.19
N LYS A 4 18.10 8.19 -3.60
CA LYS A 4 19.46 7.76 -3.94
C LYS A 4 19.71 6.31 -3.53
N LYS A 5 20.51 5.57 -4.32
CA LYS A 5 20.81 4.14 -4.10
C LYS A 5 21.34 3.82 -2.69
N PHE A 6 22.15 4.69 -2.09
CA PHE A 6 22.68 4.45 -0.73
C PHE A 6 21.60 4.58 0.36
N VAL A 7 20.59 5.42 0.13
CA VAL A 7 19.46 5.57 1.07
C VAL A 7 18.61 4.30 1.07
N ILE A 8 18.37 3.72 -0.10
CA ILE A 8 17.67 2.43 -0.20
C ILE A 8 18.41 1.35 0.58
N ARG A 9 19.75 1.26 0.44
CA ARG A 9 20.56 0.29 1.22
C ARG A 9 20.50 0.53 2.71
N PHE A 10 20.48 1.79 3.12
CA PHE A 10 20.31 2.16 4.52
C PHE A 10 18.93 1.71 5.03
N TRP A 11 17.86 1.97 4.27
CA TRP A 11 16.51 1.53 4.62
C TRP A 11 16.36 0.00 4.65
N GLU A 12 17.00 -0.72 3.72
CA GLU A 12 17.02 -2.19 3.79
C GLU A 12 17.50 -2.69 5.15
N LYS A 13 18.57 -2.09 5.67
CA LYS A 13 19.15 -2.43 6.97
C LYS A 13 18.24 -2.02 8.12
N GLU A 14 17.75 -0.79 8.14
CA GLU A 14 16.98 -0.26 9.28
C GLU A 14 15.59 -0.90 9.40
N PHE A 15 14.94 -1.20 8.27
CA PHE A 15 13.58 -1.75 8.21
C PHE A 15 13.54 -3.26 7.99
N ASP A 16 14.68 -3.94 8.04
CA ASP A 16 14.81 -5.40 7.85
C ASP A 16 14.11 -5.89 6.56
N LEU A 17 14.24 -5.12 5.48
CA LEU A 17 13.64 -5.45 4.19
C LEU A 17 14.51 -6.49 3.50
N LYS A 18 13.93 -7.67 3.22
CA LYS A 18 14.62 -8.70 2.44
C LYS A 18 14.62 -8.31 0.97
N SER A 19 15.79 -7.98 0.42
CA SER A 19 15.99 -7.95 -1.03
C SER A 19 16.47 -9.30 -1.52
N ASP A 20 15.87 -9.79 -2.60
CA ASP A 20 16.44 -10.94 -3.31
C ASP A 20 17.74 -10.49 -3.98
N ARG A 21 18.79 -11.27 -3.70
CA ARG A 21 20.12 -11.04 -4.26
C ARG A 21 20.33 -12.05 -5.38
N SER A 22 20.78 -11.56 -6.53
CA SER A 22 21.36 -12.46 -7.53
C SER A 22 22.66 -13.08 -6.99
N GLY A 23 23.07 -14.23 -7.53
CA GLY A 23 24.29 -14.94 -7.13
C GLY A 23 25.58 -14.09 -7.19
N GLY A 24 25.57 -12.99 -7.96
CA GLY A 24 26.66 -12.00 -8.03
C GLY A 24 26.54 -10.79 -7.09
N GLY A 25 25.56 -10.74 -6.18
CA GLY A 25 25.41 -9.65 -5.20
C GLY A 25 24.66 -8.40 -5.70
N GLN A 26 24.12 -8.43 -6.92
CA GLN A 26 23.19 -7.40 -7.41
C GLN A 26 21.85 -7.53 -6.69
N ARG A 27 21.31 -6.41 -6.21
CA ARG A 27 19.99 -6.33 -5.58
C ARG A 27 18.90 -6.22 -6.64
N PHE A 28 17.86 -7.02 -6.51
CA PHE A 28 16.63 -6.90 -7.28
C PHE A 28 15.49 -6.55 -6.32
N TYR A 29 14.61 -5.68 -6.77
CA TYR A 29 13.46 -5.25 -6.00
C TYR A 29 12.20 -5.66 -6.75
N THR A 30 11.31 -6.33 -6.04
CA THR A 30 9.98 -6.66 -6.54
C THR A 30 9.08 -5.42 -6.50
N GLN A 31 7.90 -5.52 -7.12
CA GLN A 31 6.91 -4.45 -6.99
C GLN A 31 6.53 -4.22 -5.52
N GLU A 32 6.43 -5.27 -4.71
CA GLU A 32 6.12 -5.15 -3.28
C GLU A 32 7.22 -4.38 -2.53
N ASP A 33 8.49 -4.57 -2.91
CA ASP A 33 9.60 -3.80 -2.32
C ASP A 33 9.51 -2.31 -2.69
N LEU A 34 9.17 -2.00 -3.95
CA LEU A 34 8.98 -0.62 -4.40
C LEU A 34 7.83 0.07 -3.66
N ASP A 35 6.73 -0.65 -3.42
CA ASP A 35 5.60 -0.14 -2.65
C ASP A 35 6.01 0.13 -1.19
N ARG A 36 6.76 -0.79 -0.57
CA ARG A 36 7.31 -0.61 0.78
C ARG A 36 8.25 0.59 0.86
N PHE A 37 9.17 0.74 -0.10
CA PHE A 37 10.07 1.89 -0.12
C PHE A 37 9.31 3.20 -0.30
N THR A 38 8.31 3.23 -1.17
CA THR A 38 7.46 4.41 -1.38
C THR A 38 6.75 4.79 -0.07
N TYR A 39 6.21 3.82 0.66
CA TYR A 39 5.58 4.09 1.94
C TYR A 39 6.57 4.56 3.02
N ILE A 40 7.77 3.97 3.09
CA ILE A 40 8.84 4.45 3.98
C ILE A 40 9.20 5.90 3.66
N LYS A 41 9.29 6.25 2.38
CA LYS A 41 9.54 7.63 1.95
C LYS A 41 8.46 8.58 2.48
N GLU A 42 7.19 8.23 2.32
CA GLU A 42 6.07 9.02 2.84
C GLU A 42 6.17 9.24 4.35
N LEU A 43 6.43 8.15 5.11
CA LEU A 43 6.57 8.22 6.57
C LEU A 43 7.68 9.17 7.00
N LEU A 44 8.85 9.10 6.38
CA LEU A 44 10.02 9.87 6.79
C LEU A 44 9.96 11.32 6.29
N TYR A 45 9.58 11.54 5.03
CA TYR A 45 9.68 12.86 4.40
C TYR A 45 8.41 13.69 4.53
N GLU A 46 7.24 13.08 4.41
CA GLU A 46 5.96 13.80 4.42
C GLU A 46 5.41 13.84 5.83
N LYS A 47 5.32 12.68 6.49
CA LYS A 47 4.77 12.56 7.84
C LYS A 47 5.78 12.81 8.97
N LYS A 48 7.04 13.05 8.62
CA LYS A 48 8.14 13.42 9.55
C LYS A 48 8.35 12.43 10.70
N PHE A 49 8.09 11.15 10.48
CA PHE A 49 8.44 10.12 11.44
C PHE A 49 9.96 9.98 11.56
N THR A 50 10.42 9.62 12.75
CA THR A 50 11.77 9.09 12.95
C THR A 50 11.85 7.64 12.45
N ILE A 51 13.05 7.11 12.26
CA ILE A 51 13.25 5.71 11.85
C ILE A 51 12.52 4.73 12.80
N PRO A 52 12.62 4.84 14.14
CA PRO A 52 11.86 3.98 15.05
C PRO A 52 10.34 4.13 14.90
N GLY A 53 9.84 5.36 14.74
CA GLY A 53 8.41 5.62 14.57
C GLY A 53 7.86 5.03 13.27
N ALA A 54 8.59 5.18 12.17
CA ALA A 54 8.24 4.57 10.89
C ALA A 54 8.29 3.04 10.95
N LYS A 55 9.24 2.45 11.69
CA LYS A 55 9.35 1.00 11.88
C LYS A 55 8.15 0.45 12.66
N ASN A 56 7.73 1.15 13.72
CA ASN A 56 6.52 0.81 14.46
C ASN A 56 5.27 0.84 13.55
N GLN A 57 5.11 1.91 12.77
CA GLN A 57 3.99 2.05 11.84
C GLN A 57 3.96 0.94 10.77
N LEU A 58 5.12 0.56 10.22
CA LEU A 58 5.22 -0.55 9.26
C LEU A 58 4.79 -1.89 9.86
N ASN A 59 5.15 -2.14 11.12
CA ASN A 59 4.80 -3.37 11.82
C ASN A 59 3.30 -3.44 12.12
N ASN A 60 2.70 -2.34 12.59
CA ASN A 60 1.25 -2.27 12.81
C ASN A 60 0.49 -2.56 11.50
N LEU A 61 0.97 -2.05 10.36
CA LEU A 61 0.35 -2.32 9.07
C LEU A 61 0.46 -3.80 8.65
N LYS A 62 1.55 -4.49 9.02
CA LYS A 62 1.69 -5.94 8.79
C LYS A 62 0.72 -6.75 9.64
N GLU A 63 0.36 -6.28 10.82
CA GLU A 63 -0.65 -6.92 11.68
C GLU A 63 -2.08 -6.65 11.22
N ILE A 64 -2.32 -5.45 10.67
CA ILE A 64 -3.63 -5.06 10.13
C ILE A 64 -3.95 -5.77 8.80
N LYS A 65 -2.95 -5.98 7.91
CA LYS A 65 -3.15 -6.67 6.62
C LYS A 65 -3.84 -8.06 6.74
N PRO A 66 -3.40 -8.99 7.61
CA PRO A 66 -4.05 -10.28 7.78
C PRO A 66 -5.42 -10.15 8.46
N ALA A 67 -5.58 -9.23 9.43
CA ALA A 67 -6.88 -8.99 10.08
C ALA A 67 -7.94 -8.51 9.07
N ILE A 68 -7.58 -7.55 8.22
CA ILE A 68 -8.43 -7.05 7.14
C ILE A 68 -8.74 -8.16 6.12
N LYS A 69 -7.75 -8.97 5.72
CA LYS A 69 -7.97 -10.10 4.79
C LYS A 69 -8.91 -11.17 5.37
N GLN A 70 -8.85 -11.39 6.68
CA GLN A 70 -9.76 -12.28 7.41
C GLN A 70 -11.17 -11.70 7.54
N GLU A 71 -11.31 -10.38 7.70
CA GLU A 71 -12.62 -9.71 7.71
C GLU A 71 -13.27 -9.68 6.32
N PHE A 72 -12.50 -9.46 5.25
CA PHE A 72 -13.00 -9.52 3.87
C PHE A 72 -13.46 -10.94 3.48
N THR A 73 -12.68 -11.97 3.80
CA THR A 73 -13.05 -13.37 3.51
C THR A 73 -14.24 -13.86 4.34
N LYS A 74 -14.44 -13.36 5.56
CA LYS A 74 -15.65 -13.62 6.36
C LYS A 74 -16.88 -12.87 5.81
N THR A 75 -16.69 -11.69 5.23
CA THR A 75 -17.77 -10.86 4.68
C THR A 75 -18.27 -11.40 3.33
N GLU A 76 -17.39 -11.96 2.50
CA GLU A 76 -17.75 -12.54 1.19
C GLU A 76 -18.65 -13.78 1.30
N ALA A 77 -18.50 -14.59 2.34
CA ALA A 77 -19.33 -15.77 2.57
C ALA A 77 -20.77 -15.45 3.04
N GLN A 78 -21.05 -14.21 3.47
CA GLN A 78 -22.37 -13.81 3.99
C GLN A 78 -23.11 -12.75 3.15
N ASN A 79 -22.44 -12.04 2.23
CA ASN A 79 -23.05 -10.92 1.49
C ASN A 79 -23.38 -11.21 0.02
N SER A 80 -23.81 -12.42 -0.31
CA SER A 80 -24.43 -12.70 -1.63
C SER A 80 -25.89 -12.23 -1.74
N SER A 81 -26.47 -11.68 -0.67
CA SER A 81 -27.91 -11.37 -0.60
C SER A 81 -28.26 -9.96 -0.09
N ASN A 82 -27.35 -8.99 -0.08
CA ASN A 82 -27.71 -7.62 0.30
C ASN A 82 -27.85 -6.69 -0.92
N ILE A 83 -29.08 -6.56 -1.41
CA ILE A 83 -29.48 -5.73 -2.56
C ILE A 83 -29.05 -4.25 -2.38
N GLU A 84 -28.95 -3.80 -1.13
CA GLU A 84 -28.61 -2.41 -0.79
C GLU A 84 -27.14 -2.07 -1.09
N THR A 85 -26.21 -3.00 -0.91
CA THR A 85 -24.78 -2.78 -1.21
C THR A 85 -24.54 -2.71 -2.71
N LYS A 86 -25.26 -3.51 -3.50
CA LYS A 86 -25.23 -3.46 -4.97
C LYS A 86 -25.77 -2.12 -5.49
N ALA A 87 -26.90 -1.66 -4.95
CA ALA A 87 -27.48 -0.37 -5.33
C ALA A 87 -26.56 0.81 -4.97
N LEU A 88 -25.88 0.76 -3.81
CA LEU A 88 -24.91 1.77 -3.42
C LEU A 88 -23.67 1.77 -4.33
N PHE A 89 -23.20 0.59 -4.72
CA PHE A 89 -22.09 0.43 -5.65
C PHE A 89 -22.42 0.97 -7.05
N GLU A 90 -23.62 0.70 -7.56
CA GLU A 90 -24.12 1.27 -8.81
C GLU A 90 -24.19 2.81 -8.74
N LYS A 91 -24.72 3.37 -7.63
CA LYS A 91 -24.73 4.82 -7.38
C LYS A 91 -23.32 5.41 -7.37
N LEU A 92 -22.36 4.77 -6.70
CA LEU A 92 -20.97 5.23 -6.65
C LEU A 92 -20.33 5.28 -8.04
N ASN A 93 -20.58 4.26 -8.87
CA ASN A 93 -20.06 4.22 -10.23
C ASN A 93 -20.69 5.28 -11.14
N MET A 94 -21.99 5.58 -10.96
CA MET A 94 -22.64 6.69 -11.65
C MET A 94 -22.01 8.03 -11.30
N ILE A 95 -21.75 8.29 -10.02
CA ILE A 95 -21.13 9.54 -9.56
C ILE A 95 -19.71 9.66 -10.11
N LYS A 96 -18.91 8.59 -10.08
CA LYS A 96 -17.57 8.58 -10.67
C LYS A 96 -17.61 8.91 -12.16
N LYS A 97 -18.51 8.30 -12.92
CA LYS A 97 -18.70 8.58 -14.35
C LYS A 97 -19.10 10.03 -14.61
N GLN A 98 -19.99 10.59 -13.78
CA GLN A 98 -20.37 12.01 -13.90
C GLN A 98 -19.18 12.94 -13.65
N LEU A 99 -18.38 12.68 -12.62
CA LEU A 99 -17.17 13.45 -12.34
C LEU A 99 -16.18 13.36 -13.50
N GLU A 100 -15.96 12.16 -14.04
CA GLU A 100 -15.05 11.92 -15.16
C GLU A 100 -15.47 12.72 -16.41
N ILE A 101 -16.78 12.77 -16.71
CA ILE A 101 -17.33 13.59 -17.80
C ILE A 101 -17.10 15.09 -17.55
N LEU A 102 -17.27 15.57 -16.33
CA LEU A 102 -17.03 16.98 -15.99
C LEU A 102 -15.56 17.37 -16.16
N TYR A 103 -14.62 16.47 -15.86
CA TYR A 103 -13.19 16.71 -16.05
C TYR A 103 -12.73 16.62 -17.52
N GLN A 104 -13.47 15.96 -18.40
CA GLN A 104 -13.13 15.86 -19.84
C GLN A 104 -13.67 17.04 -20.67
N ASN A 105 -14.58 17.84 -20.13
CA ASN A 105 -15.20 19.00 -20.80
C ASN A 105 -14.61 20.34 -20.33
N LEU A 106 -13.49 20.31 -19.61
CA LEU A 106 -12.72 21.48 -19.15
C LEU A 106 -11.37 21.50 -19.88
#